data_AF-A0A7A2XWM5-F1
#
_entry.id   AF-A0A7A2XWM5-F1
#
_cell.length_a   1.000
_cell.length_b   1.000
_cell.length_c   1.000
_cell.angle_alpha   90.00
_cell.angle_beta   90.00
_cell.angle_gamma   90.00
#
_symmetry.space_group_name_H-M   'P 1'
#
loop_
_entity.id
_entity.type
_entity.pdbx_description
1 polymer ?
#
loop_
_entity_poly.entity_id
_entity_poly.type
_entity_poly.pdbx_seq_one_letter_code
_entity_poly.pdbx_strand_id
1 'polypeptide(L)'
;MNNIWWQTKGQGNVHLVLLHGWGLNAEVWRCIDEELSSHFTLHLVDLPGFGRSRGFGALSLADMAEAVLQQAPDKAIWLGWSLGGLVASQIALTHP
;
A
#
# COMPACT_ATOMS: atom_id res chain seq x y z
N MET A 1 -18.60 -2.40 5.47
CA MET A 1 -17.42 -1.54 5.31
C MET A 1 -16.76 -1.90 4.01
N ASN A 2 -16.27 -0.93 3.23
CA ASN A 2 -15.54 -1.24 2.00
C ASN A 2 -14.17 -1.80 2.37
N ASN A 3 -13.71 -2.83 1.66
CA ASN A 3 -12.43 -3.46 1.94
C ASN A 3 -11.39 -3.01 0.92
N ILE A 4 -10.21 -2.66 1.42
CA ILE A 4 -9.02 -2.48 0.60
C ILE A 4 -8.50 -3.85 0.18
N TRP A 5 -8.11 -3.98 -1.08
CA TRP A 5 -7.45 -5.16 -1.60
C TRP A 5 -5.96 -5.13 -1.22
N TRP A 6 -5.52 -6.23 -0.62
CA TRP A 6 -4.13 -6.50 -0.27
C TRP A 6 -3.69 -7.82 -0.87
N GLN A 7 -2.41 -7.93 -1.22
CA GLN A 7 -1.75 -9.18 -1.52
C GLN A 7 -0.41 -9.25 -0.82
N THR A 8 -0.18 -10.35 -0.10
CA THR A 8 1.10 -10.63 0.54
C THR A 8 1.92 -11.60 -0.33
N LYS A 9 3.21 -11.29 -0.52
CA LYS A 9 4.18 -12.14 -1.23
C LYS A 9 5.49 -12.22 -0.46
N GLY A 10 6.22 -13.33 -0.59
CA GLY A 10 7.51 -13.51 0.09
C GLY A 10 7.39 -13.87 1.58
N GLN A 11 8.51 -14.23 2.17
CA GLN A 11 8.61 -14.71 3.56
C GLN A 11 9.78 -14.07 4.33
N GLY A 12 10.26 -12.91 3.87
CA GLY A 12 11.31 -12.16 4.56
C GLY A 12 10.85 -11.67 5.94
N ASN A 13 11.78 -11.52 6.88
CA ASN A 13 11.48 -11.05 8.24
C ASN A 13 11.20 -9.53 8.31
N VAL A 14 11.44 -8.79 7.23
CA VAL A 14 11.13 -7.36 7.11
C VAL A 14 9.91 -7.19 6.19
N HIS A 15 8.88 -6.50 6.68
CA HIS A 15 7.71 -6.17 5.89
C HIS A 15 7.94 -4.92 5.03
N LEU A 16 7.49 -4.95 3.79
CA LEU A 16 7.56 -3.82 2.85
C LEU A 16 6.18 -3.60 2.21
N VAL A 17 5.54 -2.48 2.52
CA VAL A 17 4.27 -2.07 1.91
C VAL A 17 4.55 -1.26 0.64
N LEU A 18 3.89 -1.62 -0.46
CA LEU A 18 4.05 -1.03 -1.79
C LEU A 18 2.77 -0.31 -2.23
N LEU A 19 2.81 1.03 -2.30
CA LEU A 19 1.67 1.89 -2.66
C LEU A 19 1.83 2.49 -4.06
N HIS A 20 0.89 2.19 -4.96
CA HIS A 20 0.92 2.66 -6.35
C HIS A 20 0.59 4.16 -6.52
N GLY A 21 0.85 4.71 -7.72
CA GLY A 21 0.49 6.07 -8.11
C GLY A 21 -0.94 6.22 -8.64
N TRP A 22 -1.39 7.46 -8.85
CA TRP A 22 -2.77 7.74 -9.29
C TRP A 22 -3.13 7.06 -10.61
N GLY A 23 -4.38 6.56 -10.70
CA GLY A 23 -4.94 5.96 -11.92
C GLY A 23 -4.53 4.51 -12.20
N LEU A 24 -3.73 3.92 -11.31
CA LEU A 24 -3.18 2.58 -11.44
C LEU A 24 -3.67 1.67 -10.31
N ASN A 25 -2.98 0.55 -10.09
CA ASN A 25 -3.23 -0.44 -9.03
C ASN A 25 -1.90 -1.17 -8.71
N ALA A 26 -1.91 -2.11 -7.79
CA ALA A 26 -0.73 -2.86 -7.35
C ALA A 26 0.03 -3.61 -8.46
N GLU A 27 -0.58 -3.88 -9.62
CA GLU A 27 0.06 -4.62 -10.71
C GLU A 27 1.26 -3.86 -11.31
N VAL A 28 1.38 -2.56 -11.06
CA VAL A 28 2.56 -1.78 -11.45
C VAL A 28 3.87 -2.32 -10.85
N TRP A 29 3.78 -3.05 -9.75
CA TRP A 29 4.93 -3.60 -9.03
C TRP A 29 5.39 -4.97 -9.56
N ARG A 30 4.67 -5.57 -10.53
CA ARG A 30 5.01 -6.90 -11.08
C ARG A 30 6.44 -7.00 -11.62
N CYS A 31 7.02 -5.89 -12.07
CA CYS A 31 8.38 -5.89 -12.61
C CYS A 31 9.47 -6.04 -11.54
N ILE A 32 9.14 -5.89 -10.25
CA ILE A 32 10.10 -5.95 -9.14
C ILE A 32 9.67 -6.88 -8.01
N ASP A 33 8.45 -7.40 -8.02
CA ASP A 33 7.89 -8.13 -6.88
C ASP A 33 8.55 -9.51 -6.67
N GLU A 34 8.87 -10.23 -7.74
CA GLU A 34 9.59 -11.51 -7.66
C GLU A 34 10.95 -11.34 -6.97
N GLU A 35 11.76 -10.38 -7.43
CA GLU A 35 13.08 -10.10 -6.86
C GLU A 35 12.97 -9.66 -5.39
N LEU A 36 12.12 -8.68 -5.10
CA LEU A 36 11.99 -8.15 -3.73
C LEU A 36 11.35 -9.15 -2.75
N SER A 37 10.49 -10.06 -3.22
CA SER A 37 9.87 -11.07 -2.37
C SER A 37 10.84 -12.12 -1.82
N SER A 38 12.05 -12.21 -2.40
CA SER A 38 13.13 -13.04 -1.87
C SER A 38 13.80 -12.41 -0.62
N HIS A 39 13.63 -11.10 -0.41
CA HIS A 39 14.26 -10.33 0.67
C HIS A 39 13.24 -9.85 1.73
N PHE A 40 12.00 -9.58 1.32
CA PHE A 40 10.96 -8.97 2.16
C PHE A 40 9.68 -9.82 2.15
N THR A 41 8.83 -9.64 3.16
CA THR A 41 7.40 -9.92 3.02
C THR A 41 6.73 -8.68 2.45
N LEU A 42 6.42 -8.73 1.16
CA LEU A 42 5.78 -7.67 0.41
C LEU A 42 4.29 -7.62 0.72
N HIS A 43 3.77 -6.41 0.85
CA HIS A 43 2.34 -6.13 0.96
C HIS A 43 1.95 -5.16 -0.14
N LEU A 44 1.36 -5.70 -1.20
CA LEU A 44 0.91 -4.94 -2.36
C LEU A 44 -0.52 -4.45 -2.13
N VAL A 45 -0.77 -3.17 -2.36
CA VAL A 45 -2.04 -2.52 -2.01
C VAL A 45 -2.64 -1.86 -3.22
N ASP A 46 -3.93 -2.04 -3.45
CA ASP A 46 -4.71 -1.13 -4.29
C ASP A 46 -5.25 -0.01 -3.39
N LEU A 47 -4.89 1.24 -3.63
CA LEU A 47 -5.37 2.37 -2.82
C LEU A 47 -6.92 2.46 -2.87
N PRO A 48 -7.56 2.98 -1.81
CA PRO A 48 -9.01 3.17 -1.76
C PRO A 48 -9.56 3.88 -3.02
N GLY A 49 -10.52 3.23 -3.70
CA GLY A 49 -11.15 3.74 -4.92
C GLY A 49 -10.43 3.32 -6.21
N PHE A 50 -9.28 2.65 -6.12
CA PHE A 50 -8.49 2.20 -7.26
C PHE A 50 -8.51 0.67 -7.40
N GLY A 51 -8.35 0.19 -8.64
CA GLY A 51 -8.27 -1.23 -8.97
C GLY A 51 -9.41 -2.08 -8.37
N ARG A 52 -9.04 -2.95 -7.44
CA ARG A 52 -9.91 -3.90 -6.73
C ARG A 52 -10.49 -3.32 -5.44
N SER A 53 -9.91 -2.26 -4.89
CA SER A 53 -10.38 -1.54 -3.69
C SER A 53 -11.57 -0.63 -4.01
N ARG A 54 -12.69 -1.21 -4.43
CA ARG A 54 -13.89 -0.47 -4.86
C ARG A 54 -14.75 -0.02 -3.68
N GLY A 55 -15.68 0.89 -3.96
CA GLY A 55 -16.69 1.38 -3.00
C GLY A 55 -16.31 2.66 -2.25
N PHE A 56 -15.08 3.15 -2.42
CA PHE A 56 -14.64 4.42 -1.84
C PHE A 56 -14.97 5.60 -2.77
N GLY A 57 -15.43 6.70 -2.19
CA GLY A 57 -15.59 7.98 -2.90
C GLY A 57 -14.29 8.77 -2.94
N ALA A 58 -14.39 10.07 -3.23
CA ALA A 58 -13.25 10.97 -3.05
C ALA A 58 -12.86 11.03 -1.57
N LEU A 59 -11.55 10.91 -1.30
CA LEU A 59 -10.97 10.96 0.04
C LEU A 59 -9.94 12.07 0.12
N SER A 60 -9.79 12.65 1.32
CA SER A 60 -8.59 13.43 1.63
C SER A 60 -7.37 12.50 1.72
N LEU A 61 -6.16 13.07 1.68
CA LEU A 61 -4.94 12.28 1.84
C LEU A 61 -4.89 11.59 3.21
N ALA A 62 -5.36 12.28 4.26
CA ALA A 62 -5.41 11.74 5.62
C ALA A 62 -6.39 10.56 5.73
N ASP A 63 -7.59 10.68 5.17
CA ASP A 63 -8.58 9.59 5.19
C ASP A 63 -8.12 8.38 4.37
N MET A 64 -7.41 8.63 3.26
CA MET A 64 -6.83 7.56 2.46
C MET A 64 -5.72 6.82 3.23
N ALA A 65 -4.83 7.55 3.91
CA ALA A 65 -3.78 6.98 4.75
C ALA A 65 -4.37 6.16 5.90
N GLU A 66 -5.37 6.68 6.58
CA GLU A 66 -6.07 5.99 7.67
C GLU A 66 -6.73 4.70 7.18
N ALA A 67 -7.44 4.76 6.05
CA ALA A 67 -8.07 3.58 5.48
C ALA A 67 -7.05 2.47 5.17
N VAL A 68 -5.88 2.82 4.65
CA VAL A 68 -4.78 1.87 4.38
C VAL A 68 -4.23 1.29 5.69
N LEU A 69 -4.04 2.10 6.72
CA LEU A 69 -3.49 1.66 8.02
C LEU A 69 -4.35 0.59 8.71
N GLN A 70 -5.68 0.62 8.53
CA GLN A 70 -6.60 -0.33 9.17
C GLN A 70 -6.31 -1.82 8.87
N GLN A 71 -5.58 -2.12 7.80
CA GLN A 71 -5.22 -3.49 7.40
C GLN A 71 -3.72 -3.68 7.20
N ALA A 72 -2.92 -2.65 7.51
CA ALA A 72 -1.48 -2.69 7.35
C ALA A 72 -0.83 -3.55 8.47
N PRO A 73 0.36 -4.13 8.22
CA PRO A 73 1.13 -4.77 9.28
C PRO A 73 1.56 -3.75 10.35
N ASP A 74 1.72 -4.22 11.60
CA ASP A 74 2.11 -3.38 12.75
C ASP A 74 3.41 -2.60 12.54
N LYS A 75 4.37 -3.20 11.82
CA LYS A 75 5.65 -2.57 11.44
C LYS A 75 6.03 -2.95 10.03
N ALA A 76 6.31 -1.95 9.20
CA ALA A 76 6.81 -2.14 7.84
C ALA A 76 7.61 -0.94 7.36
N ILE A 77 8.45 -1.19 6.37
CA ILE A 77 8.95 -0.14 5.48
C ILE A 77 7.80 0.25 4.55
N TRP A 78 7.61 1.55 4.35
CA TRP A 78 6.61 2.08 3.42
C TRP A 78 7.30 2.65 2.19
N LEU A 79 6.99 2.08 1.02
CA LEU A 79 7.44 2.57 -0.27
C LEU A 79 6.23 2.96 -1.09
N GLY A 80 6.17 4.23 -1.46
CA GLY A 80 5.08 4.79 -2.25
C GLY A 80 5.59 5.51 -3.49
N TRP A 81 4.95 5.26 -4.62
CA TRP A 81 5.23 5.97 -5.87
C TRP A 81 4.20 7.05 -6.15
N SER A 82 4.64 8.29 -6.39
CA SER A 82 3.78 9.43 -6.70
C SER A 82 2.71 9.67 -5.61
N LEU A 83 1.41 9.55 -5.91
CA LEU A 83 0.33 9.61 -4.92
C LEU A 83 0.59 8.65 -3.75
N GLY A 84 1.01 7.41 -4.01
CA GLY A 84 1.35 6.45 -2.98
C GLY A 84 2.49 6.94 -2.07
N GLY A 85 3.40 7.76 -2.59
CA GLY A 85 4.47 8.40 -1.82
C GLY A 85 3.92 9.42 -0.82
N LEU A 86 2.93 10.22 -1.23
CA LEU A 86 2.23 11.13 -0.32
C LEU A 86 1.48 10.38 0.78
N VAL A 87 0.83 9.26 0.44
CA VAL A 87 0.16 8.41 1.43
C VAL A 87 1.17 7.83 2.42
N ALA A 88 2.29 7.28 1.93
CA ALA A 88 3.36 6.77 2.78
C ALA A 88 3.95 7.84 3.70
N SER A 89 4.17 9.06 3.20
CA SER A 89 4.62 10.19 4.03
C SER A 89 3.60 10.59 5.09
N GLN A 90 2.31 10.64 4.74
CA GLN A 90 1.23 10.94 5.70
C GLN A 90 1.18 9.90 6.82
N ILE A 91 1.38 8.62 6.48
CA ILE A 91 1.47 7.53 7.46
C ILE A 91 2.67 7.74 8.39
N ALA A 92 3.87 7.94 7.84
CA ALA A 92 5.08 8.14 8.64
C ALA A 92 5.00 9.35 9.60
N LEU A 93 4.29 10.42 9.21
CA LEU A 93 4.09 11.61 10.05
C LEU A 93 3.08 11.40 11.17
N THR A 94 2.14 10.46 11.02
CA THR A 94 1.04 10.24 11.98
C THR A 94 1.23 9.00 12.83
N HIS A 95 1.99 8.02 12.34
CA HIS A 95 2.24 6.71 12.96
C HIS A 95 3.73 6.33 12.82
N PRO A 96 4.64 6.98 13.57
CA PRO A 96 6.08 6.79 13.46
C PRO A 96 6.59 5.47 14.08
#